data_AF-A0A7V3FWH6-F1
#
_entry.id   AF-A0A7V3FWH6-F1
#
_cell.length_a   1.000
_cell.length_b   1.000
_cell.length_c   1.000
_cell.angle_alpha   90.00
_cell.angle_beta   90.00
_cell.angle_gamma   90.00
#
_symmetry.space_group_name_H-M   'P 1'
#
loop_
_entity.id
_entity.type
_entity.pdbx_description
1 polymer ?
#
loop_
_entity_poly.entity_id
_entity_poly.type
_entity_poly.pdbx_seq_one_letter_code
_entity_poly.pdbx_strand_id
1 'polypeptide(L)'
;MQLLEKKNNILISFVGTRDDIKLLKKDGPILTVLNHRKFDKVILLWTSSIKNNYDQISLNLIDEIKKRKLSEIIERNYIDIENVVDHNEIYPKLLNFLKAKFNPTEDKITAAIASGTPSMQACWILIAESNDFTLELIRSNERETGLKPITSVKLGTGLPRIIKLEEDIKKLQKINKALLPKIVVHLSRPRIIIGNVEIFLPPILFCYYRYFLERVKNNEEPLRAKVFEMDREFIEKIVKYYEESFNEYDVNLAKYKSMLKANKKLSVSSFGGNRTKLNNKLKQYIKDENILYFITVSSHGKRGSIYYEVLIPPENILIKK
;
A
#
# COMPACT_ATOMS: atom_id res chain seq x y z
N MET A 1 -0.91 -7.41 -23.52
CA MET A 1 0.51 -7.64 -23.23
C MET A 1 1.08 -6.33 -22.70
N GLN A 2 1.11 -6.15 -21.37
CA GLN A 2 1.61 -4.91 -20.76
C GLN A 2 3.12 -4.86 -20.93
N LEU A 3 3.62 -3.85 -21.64
CA LEU A 3 5.04 -3.49 -21.64
C LEU A 3 5.39 -3.12 -20.19
N LEU A 4 6.15 -3.97 -19.50
CA LEU A 4 6.76 -3.62 -18.23
C LEU A 4 7.68 -2.42 -18.50
N GLU A 5 7.32 -1.26 -17.96
CA GLU A 5 8.16 -0.07 -18.01
C GLU A 5 9.55 -0.41 -17.47
N LYS A 6 10.57 -0.22 -18.31
CA LYS A 6 11.97 -0.52 -17.96
C LYS A 6 12.39 0.50 -16.90
N LYS A 7 12.56 0.04 -15.65
CA LYS A 7 13.11 0.88 -14.58
C LYS A 7 14.58 1.22 -14.83
N ASN A 8 15.00 2.42 -14.45
CA ASN A 8 16.40 2.84 -14.49
C ASN A 8 17.20 2.07 -13.42
N ASN A 9 18.25 1.34 -13.82
CA ASN A 9 19.10 0.61 -12.87
C ASN A 9 20.21 1.50 -12.37
N ILE A 10 20.17 1.84 -11.07
CA ILE A 10 21.07 2.81 -10.46
C ILE A 10 21.93 2.12 -9.40
N LEU A 11 23.25 2.27 -9.52
CA LEU A 11 24.18 1.95 -8.44
C LEU A 11 24.42 3.19 -7.58
N ILE A 12 24.37 3.03 -6.27
CA ILE A 12 24.77 4.07 -5.31
C ILE A 12 25.78 3.52 -4.31
N SER A 13 26.78 4.31 -3.93
CA SER A 13 27.79 3.90 -2.94
C SER A 13 28.42 5.11 -2.27
N PHE A 14 28.75 4.97 -0.99
CA PHE A 14 29.77 5.86 -0.40
C PHE A 14 31.13 5.56 -1.02
N VAL A 15 31.95 6.60 -1.16
CA VAL A 15 33.35 6.50 -1.56
C VAL A 15 34.20 6.29 -0.32
N GLY A 16 35.00 5.22 -0.31
CA GLY A 16 35.91 4.90 0.78
C GLY A 16 37.38 5.02 0.38
N THR A 17 38.27 4.88 1.37
CA THR A 17 39.73 4.84 1.11
C THR A 17 40.13 3.67 0.23
N ARG A 18 39.39 2.56 0.32
CA ARG A 18 39.61 1.37 -0.49
C ARG A 18 39.21 1.54 -1.97
N ASP A 19 38.60 2.66 -2.33
CA ASP A 19 38.32 3.00 -3.72
C ASP A 19 39.42 3.86 -4.36
N ASP A 20 40.47 4.23 -3.62
CA ASP A 20 41.59 4.97 -4.18
C ASP A 20 42.49 4.07 -5.05
N ILE A 21 42.22 4.10 -6.36
CA ILE A 21 42.95 3.34 -7.37
C ILE A 21 44.43 3.74 -7.42
N LYS A 22 44.74 5.02 -7.20
CA LYS A 22 46.13 5.53 -7.27
C LYS A 22 46.94 4.97 -6.11
N LEU A 23 46.34 4.90 -4.93
CA LEU A 23 46.97 4.33 -3.74
C LEU A 23 47.09 2.81 -3.83
N LEU A 24 46.02 2.12 -4.24
CA LEU A 24 45.95 0.66 -4.17
C LEU A 24 46.53 -0.08 -5.37
N LYS A 25 46.65 0.59 -6.54
CA LYS A 25 47.02 -0.04 -7.83
C LYS A 25 46.17 -1.25 -8.21
N LYS A 26 44.97 -1.39 -7.62
CA LYS A 26 43.98 -2.44 -7.91
C LYS A 26 42.57 -1.85 -7.82
N ASP A 27 41.60 -2.59 -8.36
CA ASP A 27 40.20 -2.17 -8.32
C ASP A 27 39.69 -2.17 -6.88
N GLY A 28 39.14 -1.02 -6.48
CA GLY A 28 38.41 -0.87 -5.24
C GLY A 28 37.04 -1.56 -5.27
N PRO A 29 36.30 -1.53 -4.14
CA PRO A 29 34.99 -2.15 -4.03
C PRO A 29 33.98 -1.68 -5.08
N ILE A 30 33.93 -0.38 -5.39
CA ILE A 30 32.99 0.18 -6.38
C ILE A 30 33.32 -0.29 -7.80
N LEU A 31 34.59 -0.19 -8.23
CA LEU A 31 34.99 -0.67 -9.55
C LEU A 31 34.81 -2.17 -9.70
N THR A 32 35.05 -2.93 -8.63
CA THR A 32 34.79 -4.38 -8.62
C THR A 32 33.33 -4.68 -8.91
N VAL A 33 32.39 -3.94 -8.31
CA VAL A 33 30.96 -4.07 -8.62
C VAL A 33 30.67 -3.76 -10.09
N LEU A 34 31.17 -2.63 -10.58
CA LEU A 34 30.90 -2.15 -11.94
C LEU A 34 31.47 -3.05 -13.03
N ASN A 35 32.59 -3.73 -12.78
CA ASN A 35 33.14 -4.73 -13.69
C ASN A 35 32.27 -5.99 -13.82
N HIS A 36 31.42 -6.30 -12.81
CA HIS A 36 30.64 -7.53 -12.76
C HIS A 36 29.14 -7.32 -12.97
N ARG A 37 28.64 -6.08 -12.84
CA ARG A 37 27.23 -5.75 -13.05
C ARG A 37 27.10 -4.39 -13.71
N LYS A 38 26.32 -4.35 -14.80
CA LYS A 38 26.00 -3.12 -15.52
C LYS A 38 24.91 -2.33 -14.82
N PHE A 39 25.05 -1.01 -14.85
CA PHE A 39 24.07 -0.05 -14.36
C PHE A 39 23.92 1.07 -15.39
N ASP A 40 22.71 1.62 -15.49
CA ASP A 40 22.42 2.74 -16.40
C ASP A 40 23.01 4.04 -15.80
N LYS A 41 23.08 4.12 -14.46
CA LYS A 41 23.58 5.27 -13.72
C LYS A 41 24.37 4.85 -12.47
N VAL A 42 25.43 5.59 -12.16
CA VAL A 42 26.24 5.43 -10.95
C VAL A 42 26.23 6.72 -10.14
N ILE A 43 25.95 6.62 -8.84
CA ILE A 43 25.97 7.74 -7.91
C ILE A 43 27.02 7.50 -6.84
N LEU A 44 28.03 8.37 -6.80
CA LEU A 44 29.10 8.37 -5.82
C LEU A 44 28.78 9.39 -4.72
N LEU A 45 28.60 8.89 -3.50
CA LEU A 45 28.41 9.71 -2.30
C LEU A 45 29.76 9.92 -1.63
N TRP A 46 30.10 11.16 -1.29
CA TRP A 46 31.31 11.46 -0.54
C TRP A 46 31.00 12.42 0.61
N THR A 47 31.81 12.35 1.65
CA THR A 47 31.74 13.21 2.84
C THR A 47 33.06 13.94 3.00
N SER A 48 33.07 15.03 3.76
CA SER A 48 34.31 15.68 4.14
C SER A 48 35.04 14.81 5.16
N SER A 49 36.37 14.86 5.16
CA SER A 49 37.20 14.15 6.13
C SER A 49 38.53 14.87 6.27
N ILE A 50 38.97 15.04 7.51
CA ILE A 50 40.27 15.66 7.82
C ILE A 50 41.43 14.76 7.34
N LYS A 51 41.24 13.43 7.38
CA LYS A 51 42.32 12.45 7.13
C LYS A 51 42.43 12.00 5.68
N ASN A 52 41.31 11.97 4.96
CA ASN A 52 41.24 11.39 3.61
C ASN A 52 40.51 12.35 2.68
N ASN A 53 41.06 12.58 1.49
CA ASN A 53 40.42 13.42 0.47
C ASN A 53 39.43 12.60 -0.38
N TYR A 54 38.27 12.30 0.19
CA TYR A 54 37.22 11.51 -0.50
C TYR A 54 36.66 12.23 -1.74
N ASP A 55 36.70 13.56 -1.78
CA ASP A 55 36.34 14.32 -2.98
C ASP A 55 37.29 13.97 -4.13
N GLN A 56 38.61 14.00 -3.90
CA GLN A 56 39.59 13.63 -4.93
C GLN A 56 39.50 12.16 -5.32
N ILE A 57 39.26 11.25 -4.37
CA ILE A 57 39.08 9.81 -4.66
C ILE A 57 37.86 9.63 -5.58
N SER A 58 36.77 10.32 -5.30
CA SER A 58 35.55 10.24 -6.12
C SER A 58 35.76 10.80 -7.54
N LEU A 59 36.56 11.86 -7.71
CA LEU A 59 36.95 12.38 -9.03
C LEU A 59 37.77 11.35 -9.81
N ASN A 60 38.77 10.75 -9.16
CA ASN A 60 39.59 9.70 -9.79
C ASN A 60 38.74 8.49 -10.22
N LEU A 61 37.72 8.13 -9.42
CA LEU A 61 36.78 7.05 -9.77
C LEU A 61 35.96 7.40 -11.01
N ILE A 62 35.44 8.63 -11.12
CA ILE A 62 34.68 9.07 -12.31
C ILE A 62 35.53 8.91 -13.57
N ASP A 63 36.78 9.37 -13.52
CA ASP A 63 37.69 9.29 -14.66
C ASP A 63 37.93 7.83 -15.06
N GLU A 64 38.14 6.94 -14.08
CA GLU A 64 38.37 5.53 -14.37
C GLU A 64 37.10 4.81 -14.88
N ILE A 65 35.92 5.12 -14.33
CA ILE A 65 34.64 4.57 -14.79
C ILE A 65 34.38 5.00 -16.24
N LYS A 66 34.63 6.26 -16.59
CA LYS A 66 34.50 6.78 -17.96
C LYS A 66 35.50 6.13 -18.90
N LYS A 67 36.77 6.08 -18.50
CA LYS A 67 37.86 5.47 -19.29
C LYS A 67 37.56 4.02 -19.64
N ARG A 68 37.00 3.26 -18.69
CA ARG A 68 36.61 1.84 -18.87
C ARG A 68 35.21 1.65 -19.45
N LYS A 69 34.45 2.73 -19.68
CA LYS A 69 33.06 2.70 -20.17
C LYS A 69 32.14 1.80 -19.33
N LEU A 70 32.26 1.89 -18.00
CA LEU A 70 31.52 1.03 -17.07
C LEU A 70 30.10 1.52 -16.78
N SER A 71 29.82 2.81 -17.00
CA SER A 71 28.49 3.42 -16.91
C SER A 71 28.43 4.66 -17.81
N GLU A 72 27.27 4.95 -18.39
CA GLU A 72 27.05 6.13 -19.22
C GLU A 72 26.82 7.38 -18.36
N ILE A 73 25.99 7.25 -17.32
CA ILE A 73 25.65 8.35 -16.42
C ILE A 73 26.39 8.15 -15.09
N ILE A 74 27.10 9.18 -14.65
CA ILE A 74 27.83 9.17 -13.38
C ILE A 74 27.57 10.50 -12.67
N GLU A 75 27.09 10.44 -11.44
CA GLU A 75 26.87 11.60 -10.58
C GLU A 75 27.74 11.53 -9.32
N ARG A 76 28.17 12.69 -8.87
CA ARG A 76 28.81 12.87 -7.57
C ARG A 76 27.92 13.71 -6.68
N ASN A 77 27.68 13.27 -5.46
CA ASN A 77 26.90 14.02 -4.47
C ASN A 77 27.65 14.08 -3.15
N TYR A 78 27.76 15.29 -2.60
CA TYR A 78 28.24 15.50 -1.24
C TYR A 78 27.11 15.19 -0.26
N ILE A 79 27.39 14.42 0.78
CA ILE A 79 26.52 14.32 1.95
C ILE A 79 27.28 14.91 3.12
N ASP A 80 26.71 15.96 3.69
CA ASP A 80 27.30 16.66 4.82
C ASP A 80 27.16 15.81 6.09
N ILE A 81 28.19 15.07 6.46
CA ILE A 81 28.23 14.22 7.65
C ILE A 81 29.44 14.65 8.48
N GLU A 82 29.18 15.25 9.64
CA GLU A 82 30.20 15.72 10.58
C GLU A 82 30.86 14.54 11.28
N ASN A 83 30.06 13.58 11.76
CA ASN A 83 30.51 12.40 12.47
C ASN A 83 30.17 11.10 11.73
N VAL A 84 31.14 10.60 10.97
CA VAL A 84 31.03 9.37 10.18
C VAL A 84 30.91 8.06 10.99
N VAL A 85 30.90 8.14 12.33
CA VAL A 85 30.57 7.00 13.20
C VAL A 85 29.20 7.11 13.86
N ASP A 86 28.53 8.26 13.78
CA ASP A 86 27.21 8.47 14.40
C ASP A 86 26.06 8.07 13.46
N HIS A 87 25.41 6.94 13.79
CA HIS A 87 24.27 6.44 13.03
C HIS A 87 23.07 7.39 13.06
N ASN A 88 22.88 8.18 14.13
CA ASN A 88 21.78 9.14 14.23
C ASN A 88 21.96 10.32 13.27
N GLU A 89 23.18 10.57 12.82
CA GLU A 89 23.47 11.57 11.80
C GLU A 89 23.39 10.96 10.40
N ILE A 90 24.07 9.82 10.18
CA ILE A 90 24.20 9.20 8.86
C ILE A 90 22.83 8.75 8.34
N TYR A 91 22.04 8.06 9.17
CA TYR A 91 20.77 7.45 8.76
C TYR A 91 19.76 8.46 8.20
N PRO A 92 19.36 9.53 8.94
CA PRO A 92 18.36 10.46 8.43
C PRO A 92 18.86 11.24 7.21
N LYS A 93 20.15 11.63 7.16
CA LYS A 93 20.71 12.37 6.01
C LYS A 93 20.71 11.49 4.76
N LEU A 94 21.11 10.23 4.89
CA LEU A 94 21.10 9.27 3.78
C LEU A 94 19.67 8.96 3.31
N LEU A 95 18.74 8.71 4.24
CA LEU A 95 17.35 8.42 3.89
C LEU A 95 16.66 9.61 3.20
N ASN A 96 16.89 10.83 3.70
CA ASN A 96 16.37 12.04 3.08
C ASN A 96 16.95 12.25 1.68
N PHE A 97 18.25 12.01 1.49
CA PHE A 97 18.88 12.04 0.18
C PHE A 97 18.20 11.05 -0.78
N LEU A 98 18.00 9.79 -0.38
CA LEU A 98 17.35 8.78 -1.21
C LEU A 98 15.92 9.19 -1.61
N LYS A 99 15.11 9.62 -0.63
CA LYS A 99 13.71 10.02 -0.87
C LYS A 99 13.58 11.27 -1.73
N ALA A 100 14.49 12.22 -1.61
CA ALA A 100 14.48 13.44 -2.42
C ALA A 100 14.96 13.19 -3.85
N LYS A 101 15.88 12.23 -4.05
CA LYS A 101 16.56 12.02 -5.33
C LYS A 101 15.84 11.07 -6.27
N PHE A 102 15.07 10.11 -5.74
CA PHE A 102 14.61 8.97 -6.52
C PHE A 102 13.10 8.73 -6.44
N ASN A 103 12.56 8.16 -7.52
CA ASN A 103 11.18 7.74 -7.60
C ASN A 103 11.07 6.20 -7.56
N PRO A 104 10.49 5.60 -6.51
CA PRO A 104 10.38 4.14 -6.38
C PRO A 104 9.65 3.44 -7.53
N THR A 105 8.78 4.16 -8.27
CA THR A 105 8.05 3.59 -9.41
C THR A 105 8.93 3.47 -10.67
N GLU A 106 9.92 4.35 -10.83
CA GLU A 106 10.73 4.48 -12.04
C GLU A 106 12.16 3.94 -11.85
N ASP A 107 12.67 3.97 -10.62
CA ASP A 107 14.06 3.64 -10.32
C ASP A 107 14.19 2.26 -9.65
N LYS A 108 15.20 1.51 -10.05
CA LYS A 108 15.68 0.31 -9.36
C LYS A 108 17.05 0.60 -8.77
N ILE A 109 17.13 0.76 -7.46
CA ILE A 109 18.33 1.23 -6.78
C ILE A 109 19.04 0.06 -6.11
N THR A 110 20.35 0.00 -6.33
CA THR A 110 21.25 -0.96 -5.72
C THR A 110 22.33 -0.21 -4.95
N ALA A 111 22.46 -0.44 -3.64
CA ALA A 111 23.58 0.08 -2.86
C ALA A 111 24.75 -0.92 -2.82
N ALA A 112 25.93 -0.44 -3.20
CA ALA A 112 27.18 -1.15 -2.91
C ALA A 112 27.66 -0.76 -1.51
N ILE A 113 27.64 -1.73 -0.59
CA ILE A 113 27.88 -1.46 0.83
C ILE A 113 29.33 -1.73 1.27
N ALA A 114 30.21 -2.14 0.36
CA ALA A 114 31.59 -2.49 0.71
C ALA A 114 32.50 -1.27 0.97
N SER A 115 32.07 -0.09 0.53
CA SER A 115 32.78 1.18 0.70
C SER A 115 32.13 2.06 1.78
N GLY A 116 32.90 3.01 2.31
CA GLY A 116 32.52 3.83 3.46
C GLY A 116 32.92 3.22 4.81
N THR A 117 32.53 3.89 5.90
CA THR A 117 32.79 3.41 7.28
C THR A 117 31.84 2.27 7.66
N PRO A 118 32.18 1.40 8.63
CA PRO A 118 31.25 0.39 9.13
C PRO A 118 29.87 0.95 9.53
N SER A 119 29.83 2.16 10.10
CA SER A 119 28.57 2.83 10.45
C SER A 119 27.74 3.18 9.21
N MET A 120 28.36 3.63 8.12
CA MET A 120 27.67 3.85 6.84
C MET A 120 27.13 2.55 6.25
N GLN A 121 27.89 1.45 6.35
CA GLN A 121 27.43 0.12 5.91
C GLN A 121 26.21 -0.34 6.71
N ALA A 122 26.24 -0.15 8.03
CA ALA A 122 25.11 -0.44 8.90
C ALA A 122 23.87 0.40 8.53
N CYS A 123 24.02 1.68 8.23
CA CYS A 123 22.90 2.53 7.79
C CYS A 123 22.27 2.04 6.47
N TRP A 124 23.04 1.54 5.50
CA TRP A 124 22.47 0.91 4.31
C TRP A 124 21.60 -0.30 4.64
N ILE A 125 22.07 -1.14 5.55
CA ILE A 125 21.33 -2.32 6.02
C ILE A 125 20.04 -1.90 6.73
N LEU A 126 20.12 -0.92 7.65
CA LEU A 126 18.96 -0.42 8.37
C LEU A 126 17.88 0.14 7.44
N ILE A 127 18.26 0.92 6.42
CA ILE A 127 17.32 1.47 5.44
C ILE A 127 16.63 0.36 4.65
N ALA A 128 17.39 -0.67 4.25
CA ALA A 128 16.86 -1.78 3.49
C ALA A 128 15.97 -2.72 4.33
N GLU A 129 16.27 -2.91 5.62
CA GLU A 129 15.46 -3.71 6.57
C GLU A 129 14.23 -2.96 7.10
N SER A 130 14.28 -1.63 7.22
CA SER A 130 13.16 -0.84 7.76
C SER A 130 11.99 -0.71 6.78
N ASN A 131 12.18 -1.07 5.50
CA ASN A 131 11.27 -0.77 4.40
C ASN A 131 10.95 0.74 4.25
N ASP A 132 11.75 1.64 4.85
CA ASP A 132 11.59 3.09 4.65
C ASP A 132 11.90 3.51 3.20
N PHE A 133 12.67 2.68 2.49
CA PHE A 133 13.04 2.86 1.10
C PHE A 133 13.39 1.51 0.45
N THR A 134 12.84 1.21 -0.74
CA THR A 134 13.13 -0.05 -1.44
C THR A 134 14.53 -0.03 -2.06
N LEU A 135 15.43 -0.86 -1.54
CA LEU A 135 16.85 -0.88 -1.91
C LEU A 135 17.39 -2.31 -2.03
N GLU A 136 18.07 -2.63 -3.13
CA GLU A 136 18.86 -3.85 -3.25
C GLU A 136 20.26 -3.64 -2.66
N LEU A 137 20.76 -4.58 -1.87
CA LEU A 137 22.10 -4.49 -1.29
C LEU A 137 23.06 -5.49 -1.96
N ILE A 138 24.23 -5.00 -2.35
CA ILE A 138 25.33 -5.82 -2.86
C ILE A 138 26.64 -5.48 -2.15
N ARG A 139 27.51 -6.48 -2.02
CA ARG A 139 28.85 -6.35 -1.46
C ARG A 139 29.86 -6.96 -2.41
N SER A 140 30.94 -6.26 -2.69
CA SER A 140 32.11 -6.84 -3.36
C SER A 140 32.97 -7.61 -2.35
N ASN A 141 33.47 -8.77 -2.76
CA ASN A 141 34.35 -9.60 -1.96
C ASN A 141 35.80 -9.42 -2.42
N GLU A 142 36.74 -9.59 -1.50
CA GLU A 142 38.16 -9.54 -1.84
C GLU A 142 38.54 -10.77 -2.70
N ARG A 143 39.31 -10.53 -3.76
CA ARG A 143 39.63 -11.54 -4.80
C ARG A 143 40.33 -12.80 -4.24
N GLU A 144 40.99 -12.69 -3.10
CA GLU A 144 41.77 -13.76 -2.48
C GLU A 144 40.90 -14.84 -1.78
N THR A 145 39.60 -14.57 -1.60
CA THR A 145 38.71 -15.44 -0.81
C THR A 145 38.09 -16.60 -1.57
N GLY A 146 38.33 -16.73 -2.89
CA GLY A 146 37.68 -17.74 -3.74
C GLY A 146 36.16 -17.56 -3.89
N LEU A 147 35.58 -16.52 -3.27
CA LEU A 147 34.17 -16.17 -3.35
C LEU A 147 33.85 -15.47 -4.67
N LYS A 148 32.55 -15.46 -5.04
CA LYS A 148 32.07 -14.64 -6.16
C LYS A 148 32.47 -13.17 -5.92
N PRO A 149 32.96 -12.44 -6.95
CA PRO A 149 33.42 -11.05 -6.79
C PRO A 149 32.37 -10.10 -6.24
N ILE A 150 31.09 -10.39 -6.49
CA ILE A 150 29.94 -9.69 -5.91
C ILE A 150 28.96 -10.70 -5.31
N THR A 151 28.37 -10.32 -4.16
CA THR A 151 27.33 -11.09 -3.47
C THR A 151 26.19 -10.17 -3.10
N SER A 152 24.95 -10.60 -3.36
CA SER A 152 23.76 -9.93 -2.82
C SER A 152 23.71 -10.16 -1.31
N VAL A 153 23.42 -9.11 -0.56
CA VAL A 153 23.28 -9.17 0.89
C VAL A 153 21.85 -9.61 1.19
N LYS A 154 21.70 -10.83 1.70
CA LYS A 154 20.38 -11.36 2.10
C LYS A 154 19.98 -10.75 3.43
N LEU A 155 18.89 -9.99 3.38
CA LEU A 155 18.16 -9.48 4.52
C LEU A 155 17.16 -10.57 4.92
N GLY A 156 17.22 -11.03 6.16
CA GLY A 156 16.58 -12.27 6.60
C GLY A 156 15.80 -12.13 7.90
N THR A 157 15.78 -10.94 8.48
CA THR A 157 15.14 -10.69 9.76
C THR A 157 14.48 -9.34 9.67
N GLY A 158 13.24 -9.29 9.15
CA GLY A 158 12.39 -8.14 9.39
C GLY A 158 12.49 -7.81 10.88
N LEU A 159 12.85 -6.56 11.20
CA LEU A 159 13.24 -6.19 12.57
C LEU A 159 12.21 -6.76 13.55
N PRO A 160 12.60 -7.49 14.62
CA PRO A 160 11.67 -8.26 15.47
C PRO A 160 10.44 -7.47 15.96
N ARG A 161 10.58 -6.15 16.06
CA ARG A 161 9.52 -5.21 16.42
C ARG A 161 8.41 -5.10 15.37
N ILE A 162 8.73 -5.17 14.08
CA ILE A 162 7.78 -5.03 12.96
C ILE A 162 6.90 -6.27 12.88
N ILE A 163 7.48 -7.48 12.99
CA ILE A 163 6.73 -8.74 12.96
C ILE A 163 5.71 -8.79 14.11
N LYS A 164 6.14 -8.46 15.32
CA LYS A 164 5.26 -8.44 16.49
C LYS A 164 4.12 -7.42 16.34
N LEU A 165 4.40 -6.24 15.79
CA LEU A 165 3.38 -5.22 15.54
C LEU A 165 2.35 -5.69 14.51
N GLU A 166 2.77 -6.35 13.43
CA GLU A 166 1.85 -6.90 12.42
C GLU A 166 0.97 -8.01 12.99
N GLU A 167 1.54 -8.88 13.81
CA GLU A 167 0.79 -9.93 14.51
C GLU A 167 -0.21 -9.33 15.51
N ASP A 168 0.20 -8.32 16.28
CA ASP A 168 -0.67 -7.62 17.22
C ASP A 168 -1.80 -6.89 16.49
N ILE A 169 -1.53 -6.24 15.35
CA ILE A 169 -2.57 -5.61 14.51
C ILE A 169 -3.57 -6.65 13.99
N LYS A 170 -3.09 -7.79 13.46
CA LYS A 170 -3.98 -8.87 13.00
C LYS A 170 -4.83 -9.44 14.13
N LYS A 171 -4.25 -9.60 15.32
CA LYS A 171 -4.95 -10.09 16.51
C LYS A 171 -6.02 -9.10 16.96
N LEU A 172 -5.71 -7.81 17.02
CA LEU A 172 -6.66 -6.74 17.35
C LEU A 172 -7.79 -6.64 16.33
N GLN A 173 -7.50 -6.75 15.03
CA GLN A 173 -8.53 -6.79 13.98
C GLN A 173 -9.49 -7.98 14.15
N LYS A 174 -8.97 -9.16 14.53
CA LYS A 174 -9.79 -10.36 14.77
C LYS A 174 -10.68 -10.20 16.02
N ILE A 175 -10.12 -9.65 17.10
CA ILE A 175 -10.88 -9.37 18.33
C ILE A 175 -11.97 -8.33 18.05
N ASN A 176 -11.64 -7.25 17.36
CA ASN A 176 -12.62 -6.21 17.02
C ASN A 176 -13.78 -6.76 16.19
N LYS A 177 -13.51 -7.66 15.23
CA LYS A 177 -14.59 -8.32 14.45
C LYS A 177 -15.50 -9.19 15.32
N ALA A 178 -14.95 -9.93 16.28
CA ALA A 178 -15.73 -10.77 17.20
C ALA A 178 -16.61 -9.96 18.17
N LEU A 179 -16.23 -8.72 18.44
CA LEU A 179 -16.99 -7.79 19.30
C LEU A 179 -18.09 -7.02 18.57
N LEU A 180 -18.21 -7.17 17.25
CA LEU A 180 -19.25 -6.48 16.50
C LEU A 180 -20.65 -7.00 16.87
N PRO A 181 -21.66 -6.14 16.93
CA PRO A 181 -23.01 -6.56 17.25
C PRO A 181 -23.58 -7.50 16.19
N LYS A 182 -24.48 -8.41 16.59
CA LYS A 182 -25.28 -9.18 15.65
C LYS A 182 -26.33 -8.28 15.00
N ILE A 183 -26.52 -8.42 13.69
CA ILE A 183 -27.58 -7.77 12.92
C ILE A 183 -28.66 -8.81 12.65
N VAL A 184 -29.87 -8.58 13.16
CA VAL A 184 -31.04 -9.43 12.93
C VAL A 184 -32.04 -8.68 12.05
N VAL A 185 -32.32 -9.23 10.87
CA VAL A 185 -33.33 -8.71 9.94
C VAL A 185 -34.57 -9.57 10.05
N HIS A 186 -35.70 -8.98 10.41
CA HIS A 186 -37.00 -9.66 10.44
C HIS A 186 -37.80 -9.31 9.19
N LEU A 187 -38.27 -10.33 8.46
CA LEU A 187 -38.99 -10.13 7.19
C LEU A 187 -40.50 -10.00 7.41
N SER A 188 -41.11 -10.90 8.18
CA SER A 188 -42.55 -10.86 8.51
C SER A 188 -43.00 -9.63 9.28
N ARG A 189 -42.09 -9.01 10.03
CA ARG A 189 -42.26 -7.69 10.66
C ARG A 189 -41.03 -6.86 10.29
N PRO A 190 -41.08 -5.99 9.27
CA PRO A 190 -39.91 -5.31 8.73
C PRO A 190 -39.21 -4.43 9.75
N ARG A 191 -38.19 -4.99 10.40
CA ARG A 191 -37.35 -4.31 11.38
C ARG A 191 -35.94 -4.87 11.37
N ILE A 192 -35.01 -4.05 11.84
CA ILE A 192 -33.60 -4.40 11.90
C ILE A 192 -33.11 -4.17 13.31
N ILE A 193 -32.53 -5.19 13.92
CA ILE A 193 -31.97 -5.12 15.27
C ILE A 193 -30.46 -5.21 15.14
N ILE A 194 -29.74 -4.23 15.66
CA ILE A 194 -28.26 -4.23 15.70
C ILE A 194 -27.84 -4.29 17.17
N GLY A 195 -27.35 -5.44 17.61
CA GLY A 195 -27.08 -5.71 19.01
C GLY A 195 -28.39 -5.66 19.81
N ASN A 196 -28.55 -4.63 20.63
CA ASN A 196 -29.74 -4.39 21.44
C ASN A 196 -30.60 -3.22 20.94
N VAL A 197 -30.26 -2.63 19.80
CA VAL A 197 -30.94 -1.44 19.27
C VAL A 197 -31.85 -1.84 18.11
N GLU A 198 -33.15 -1.57 18.25
CA GLU A 198 -34.13 -1.74 17.19
C GLU A 198 -34.17 -0.48 16.31
N ILE A 199 -34.03 -0.67 15.00
CA ILE A 199 -33.96 0.38 14.00
C ILE A 199 -35.16 0.26 13.07
N PHE A 200 -35.97 1.32 13.06
CA PHE A 200 -37.08 1.47 12.13
C PHE A 200 -36.63 2.22 10.88
N LEU A 201 -36.65 1.51 9.74
CA LEU A 201 -36.33 2.07 8.43
C LEU A 201 -37.61 2.20 7.59
N PRO A 202 -37.79 3.30 6.83
CA PRO A 202 -38.78 3.37 5.77
C PRO A 202 -38.65 2.19 4.81
N PRO A 203 -39.75 1.71 4.20
CA PRO A 203 -39.75 0.46 3.43
C PRO A 203 -38.65 0.35 2.37
N ILE A 204 -38.42 1.43 1.62
CA ILE A 204 -37.37 1.45 0.61
C ILE A 204 -35.96 1.36 1.22
N LEU A 205 -35.71 2.02 2.36
CA LEU A 205 -34.40 1.97 3.03
C LEU A 205 -34.16 0.60 3.68
N PHE A 206 -35.22 -0.03 4.19
CA PHE A 206 -35.18 -1.42 4.67
C PHE A 206 -34.73 -2.37 3.54
N CYS A 207 -35.36 -2.29 2.36
CA CYS A 207 -35.01 -3.13 1.22
C CYS A 207 -33.56 -2.89 0.76
N TYR A 208 -33.10 -1.64 0.73
CA TYR A 208 -31.71 -1.30 0.42
C TYR A 208 -30.75 -1.94 1.42
N TYR A 209 -31.02 -1.82 2.71
CA TYR A 209 -30.10 -2.34 3.71
C TYR A 209 -30.09 -3.86 3.73
N ARG A 210 -31.27 -4.50 3.62
CA ARG A 210 -31.41 -5.94 3.42
C ARG A 210 -30.60 -6.42 2.21
N TYR A 211 -30.64 -5.69 1.10
CA TYR A 211 -29.84 -6.03 -0.09
C TYR A 211 -28.35 -6.15 0.23
N PHE A 212 -27.75 -5.15 0.88
CA PHE A 212 -26.34 -5.22 1.23
C PHE A 212 -26.03 -6.31 2.26
N LEU A 213 -26.91 -6.52 3.25
CA LEU A 213 -26.73 -7.57 4.25
C LEU A 213 -26.81 -8.97 3.63
N GLU A 214 -27.73 -9.22 2.68
CA GLU A 214 -27.80 -10.50 1.97
C GLU A 214 -26.55 -10.74 1.12
N ARG A 215 -26.04 -9.73 0.41
CA ARG A 215 -24.78 -9.85 -0.34
C ARG A 215 -23.64 -10.30 0.56
N VAL A 216 -23.44 -9.63 1.69
CA VAL A 216 -22.41 -9.98 2.67
C VAL A 216 -22.65 -11.39 3.21
N LYS A 217 -23.89 -11.72 3.59
CA LYS A 217 -24.23 -13.04 4.12
C LYS A 217 -23.90 -14.18 3.14
N ASN A 218 -24.08 -13.93 1.86
CA ASN A 218 -23.85 -14.87 0.77
C ASN A 218 -22.41 -14.82 0.21
N ASN A 219 -21.53 -13.98 0.78
CA ASN A 219 -20.18 -13.70 0.25
C ASN A 219 -20.17 -13.24 -1.21
N GLU A 220 -21.18 -12.45 -1.61
CA GLU A 220 -21.22 -11.82 -2.94
C GLU A 220 -20.27 -10.62 -2.99
N GLU A 221 -19.71 -10.33 -4.18
CA GLU A 221 -18.84 -9.17 -4.37
C GLU A 221 -19.52 -7.83 -4.03
N PRO A 222 -18.78 -6.75 -3.73
CA PRO A 222 -19.36 -5.42 -3.57
C PRO A 222 -20.20 -4.99 -4.77
N LEU A 223 -21.28 -4.25 -4.52
CA LEU A 223 -22.13 -3.73 -5.60
C LEU A 223 -21.35 -2.68 -6.40
N ARG A 224 -21.06 -2.98 -7.66
CA ARG A 224 -20.42 -2.04 -8.58
C ARG A 224 -21.46 -1.13 -9.24
N ALA A 225 -21.33 0.19 -9.06
CA ALA A 225 -22.10 1.14 -9.85
C ALA A 225 -21.38 1.48 -11.15
N LYS A 226 -22.12 1.42 -12.27
CA LYS A 226 -21.66 1.96 -13.55
C LYS A 226 -21.84 3.48 -13.54
N VAL A 227 -21.15 4.20 -14.43
CA VAL A 227 -20.95 5.67 -14.37
C VAL A 227 -22.23 6.48 -14.08
N PHE A 228 -23.39 6.06 -14.61
CA PHE A 228 -24.64 6.81 -14.46
C PHE A 228 -25.83 6.01 -13.90
N GLU A 229 -25.74 4.68 -13.89
CA GLU A 229 -26.89 3.80 -13.63
C GLU A 229 -26.52 2.58 -12.80
N MET A 230 -27.47 2.13 -11.97
CA MET A 230 -27.42 0.86 -11.25
C MET A 230 -27.87 -0.28 -12.17
N ASP A 231 -27.34 -1.48 -11.95
CA ASP A 231 -27.76 -2.65 -12.73
C ASP A 231 -29.23 -3.00 -12.46
N ARG A 232 -29.89 -3.55 -13.49
CA ARG A 232 -31.30 -3.93 -13.44
C ARG A 232 -31.59 -4.94 -12.31
N GLU A 233 -30.67 -5.88 -12.11
CA GLU A 233 -30.74 -6.89 -11.05
C GLU A 233 -30.92 -6.26 -9.65
N PHE A 234 -30.28 -5.12 -9.40
CA PHE A 234 -30.46 -4.40 -8.13
C PHE A 234 -31.92 -4.01 -7.92
N ILE A 235 -32.58 -3.45 -8.94
CA ILE A 235 -33.99 -3.04 -8.86
C ILE A 235 -34.91 -4.25 -8.68
N GLU A 236 -34.64 -5.34 -9.40
CA GLU A 236 -35.41 -6.58 -9.29
C GLU A 236 -35.35 -7.15 -7.87
N LYS A 237 -34.17 -7.14 -7.25
CA LYS A 237 -33.99 -7.54 -5.85
C LYS A 237 -34.72 -6.60 -4.89
N ILE A 238 -34.66 -5.29 -5.09
CA ILE A 238 -35.39 -4.33 -4.25
C ILE A 238 -36.91 -4.55 -4.33
N VAL A 239 -37.47 -4.75 -5.53
CA VAL A 239 -38.91 -5.04 -5.71
C VAL A 239 -39.28 -6.35 -5.02
N LYS A 240 -38.49 -7.41 -5.22
CA LYS A 240 -38.69 -8.70 -4.57
C LYS A 240 -38.67 -8.59 -3.04
N TYR A 241 -37.67 -7.93 -2.47
CA TYR A 241 -37.58 -7.75 -1.02
C TYR A 241 -38.72 -6.91 -0.46
N TYR A 242 -39.21 -5.96 -1.24
CA TYR A 242 -40.38 -5.18 -0.87
C TYR A 242 -41.60 -6.09 -0.76
N GLU A 243 -41.91 -6.88 -1.80
CA GLU A 243 -43.07 -7.79 -1.83
C GLU A 243 -42.99 -8.87 -0.76
N GLU A 244 -41.78 -9.33 -0.41
CA GLU A 244 -41.59 -10.33 0.65
C GLU A 244 -41.78 -9.79 2.07
N SER A 245 -41.58 -8.48 2.27
CA SER A 245 -41.52 -7.89 3.62
C SER A 245 -42.73 -6.98 3.91
N PHE A 246 -43.34 -6.39 2.88
CA PHE A 246 -44.43 -5.42 3.03
C PHE A 246 -45.65 -5.88 2.22
N ASN A 247 -46.79 -6.05 2.90
CA ASN A 247 -48.05 -6.49 2.29
C ASN A 247 -48.92 -5.33 1.78
N GLU A 248 -48.53 -4.08 2.06
CA GLU A 248 -49.33 -2.89 1.74
C GLU A 248 -48.89 -2.23 0.43
N TYR A 249 -49.82 -1.53 -0.21
CA TYR A 249 -49.54 -0.76 -1.42
C TYR A 249 -48.68 0.46 -1.10
N ASP A 250 -47.50 0.56 -1.73
CA ASP A 250 -46.59 1.69 -1.60
C ASP A 250 -46.28 2.30 -2.99
N VAL A 251 -46.37 3.63 -3.07
CA VAL A 251 -46.12 4.40 -4.28
C VAL A 251 -44.70 4.17 -4.84
N ASN A 252 -43.72 3.93 -3.97
CA ASN A 252 -42.36 3.59 -4.36
C ASN A 252 -42.31 2.23 -5.07
N LEU A 253 -43.06 1.23 -4.58
CA LEU A 253 -43.12 -0.08 -5.22
C LEU A 253 -43.68 0.03 -6.64
N ALA A 254 -44.78 0.78 -6.80
CA ALA A 254 -45.36 1.04 -8.12
C ALA A 254 -44.36 1.73 -9.08
N LYS A 255 -43.57 2.67 -8.57
CA LYS A 255 -42.48 3.32 -9.33
C LYS A 255 -41.40 2.33 -9.76
N TYR A 256 -40.89 1.47 -8.89
CA TYR A 256 -39.86 0.50 -9.27
C TYR A 256 -40.41 -0.58 -10.23
N LYS A 257 -41.65 -1.04 -10.03
CA LYS A 257 -42.33 -1.96 -10.96
C LYS A 257 -42.50 -1.34 -12.35
N SER A 258 -42.90 -0.07 -12.44
CA SER A 258 -43.03 0.61 -13.73
C SER A 258 -41.67 0.82 -14.41
N MET A 259 -40.61 1.09 -13.65
CA MET A 259 -39.24 1.14 -14.18
C MET A 259 -38.81 -0.21 -14.78
N LEU A 260 -39.06 -1.33 -14.09
CA LEU A 260 -38.75 -2.67 -14.61
C LEU A 260 -39.52 -2.99 -15.90
N LYS A 261 -40.83 -2.67 -15.94
CA LYS A 261 -41.67 -2.85 -17.14
C LYS A 261 -41.17 -2.02 -18.33
N ALA A 262 -40.73 -0.79 -18.08
CA ALA A 262 -40.21 0.11 -19.10
C ALA A 262 -38.72 -0.11 -19.41
N ASN A 263 -38.08 -1.15 -18.84
CA ASN A 263 -36.64 -1.41 -18.95
C ASN A 263 -35.75 -0.19 -18.56
N LYS A 264 -36.22 0.64 -17.63
CA LYS A 264 -35.50 1.80 -17.12
C LYS A 264 -34.60 1.41 -15.95
N LYS A 265 -33.40 1.95 -15.92
CA LYS A 265 -32.45 1.77 -14.81
C LYS A 265 -32.57 2.88 -13.78
N LEU A 266 -32.07 2.61 -12.58
CA LEU A 266 -32.03 3.57 -11.48
C LEU A 266 -30.77 4.41 -11.60
N SER A 267 -30.91 5.74 -11.59
CA SER A 267 -29.75 6.62 -11.62
C SER A 267 -28.90 6.49 -10.36
N VAL A 268 -27.57 6.59 -10.50
CA VAL A 268 -26.63 6.58 -9.37
C VAL A 268 -26.92 7.70 -8.37
N SER A 269 -27.42 8.84 -8.85
CA SER A 269 -27.85 9.95 -7.98
C SER A 269 -29.02 9.55 -7.07
N SER A 270 -30.06 8.91 -7.62
CA SER A 270 -31.20 8.43 -6.83
C SER A 270 -30.79 7.36 -5.81
N PHE A 271 -29.94 6.42 -6.25
CA PHE A 271 -29.34 5.43 -5.36
C PHE A 271 -28.51 6.09 -4.24
N GLY A 272 -27.64 7.02 -4.59
CA GLY A 272 -26.79 7.76 -3.65
C GLY A 272 -27.60 8.53 -2.61
N GLY A 273 -28.71 9.16 -3.01
CA GLY A 273 -29.64 9.83 -2.11
C GLY A 273 -30.26 8.86 -1.09
N ASN A 274 -30.74 7.70 -1.53
CA ASN A 274 -31.29 6.67 -0.64
C ASN A 274 -30.22 6.08 0.29
N ARG A 275 -29.01 5.82 -0.22
CA ARG A 275 -27.87 5.38 0.58
C ARG A 275 -27.51 6.38 1.68
N THR A 276 -27.44 7.68 1.35
CA THR A 276 -27.16 8.73 2.34
C THR A 276 -28.25 8.79 3.40
N LYS A 277 -29.53 8.72 3.01
CA LYS A 277 -30.65 8.66 3.97
C LYS A 277 -30.58 7.43 4.88
N LEU A 278 -30.25 6.27 4.32
CA LEU A 278 -30.03 5.04 5.07
C LEU A 278 -28.90 5.20 6.10
N ASN A 279 -27.72 5.63 5.66
CA ASN A 279 -26.58 5.82 6.55
C ASN A 279 -26.88 6.86 7.64
N ASN A 280 -27.59 7.95 7.32
CA ASN A 280 -28.00 8.94 8.32
C ASN A 280 -28.99 8.36 9.33
N LYS A 281 -29.92 7.49 8.90
CA LYS A 281 -30.81 6.77 9.82
C LYS A 281 -30.03 5.85 10.74
N LEU A 282 -29.09 5.06 10.23
CA LEU A 282 -28.24 4.20 11.07
C LEU A 282 -27.46 5.02 12.12
N LYS A 283 -26.88 6.16 11.71
CA LYS A 283 -26.18 7.11 12.61
C LYS A 283 -27.06 7.73 13.70
N GLN A 284 -28.37 7.86 13.47
CA GLN A 284 -29.29 8.36 14.50
C GLN A 284 -29.48 7.36 15.64
N TYR A 285 -29.45 6.05 15.34
CA TYR A 285 -29.69 4.99 16.32
C TYR A 285 -28.40 4.48 16.97
N ILE A 286 -27.30 4.41 16.21
CA ILE A 286 -26.01 3.87 16.67
C ILE A 286 -25.03 5.03 16.82
N LYS A 287 -24.61 5.31 18.05
CA LYS A 287 -23.66 6.40 18.37
C LYS A 287 -22.20 6.00 18.35
N ASP A 288 -21.90 4.71 18.43
CA ASP A 288 -20.53 4.20 18.40
C ASP A 288 -19.97 4.26 16.97
N GLU A 289 -19.00 5.14 16.76
CA GLU A 289 -18.36 5.37 15.46
C GLU A 289 -17.64 4.11 14.94
N ASN A 290 -17.09 3.29 15.83
CA ASN A 290 -16.43 2.05 15.45
C ASN A 290 -17.44 1.07 14.85
N ILE A 291 -18.62 0.95 15.46
CA ILE A 291 -19.70 0.09 14.93
C ILE A 291 -20.22 0.66 13.61
N LEU A 292 -20.45 1.98 13.54
CA LEU A 292 -20.98 2.66 12.35
C LEU A 292 -20.14 2.39 11.09
N TYR A 293 -18.82 2.34 11.23
CA TYR A 293 -17.92 1.99 10.13
C TYR A 293 -18.28 0.63 9.50
N PHE A 294 -18.63 -0.37 10.31
CA PHE A 294 -18.94 -1.72 9.82
C PHE A 294 -20.37 -1.87 9.30
N ILE A 295 -21.33 -1.15 9.89
CA ILE A 295 -22.75 -1.36 9.59
C ILE A 295 -23.30 -0.43 8.51
N THR A 296 -22.61 0.67 8.18
CA THR A 296 -23.06 1.60 7.13
C THR A 296 -22.67 1.11 5.75
N VAL A 297 -23.39 1.56 4.72
CA VAL A 297 -23.05 1.27 3.33
C VAL A 297 -21.91 2.19 2.91
N SER A 298 -20.70 1.66 2.93
CA SER A 298 -19.47 2.35 2.54
C SER A 298 -19.35 2.46 1.02
N SER A 299 -18.48 3.34 0.54
CA SER A 299 -18.10 3.37 -0.87
C SER A 299 -16.60 3.52 -1.04
N HIS A 300 -16.03 2.74 -1.96
CA HIS A 300 -14.61 2.78 -2.28
C HIS A 300 -14.42 2.66 -3.81
N GLY A 301 -13.22 2.99 -4.30
CA GLY A 301 -12.87 2.97 -5.72
C GLY A 301 -12.72 4.35 -6.37
N LYS A 302 -12.29 4.36 -7.63
CA LYS A 302 -12.04 5.58 -8.42
C LYS A 302 -13.30 6.01 -9.18
N ARG A 303 -13.33 7.26 -9.66
CA ARG A 303 -14.41 7.80 -10.50
C ARG A 303 -14.63 6.87 -11.71
N GLY A 304 -15.86 6.38 -11.87
CA GLY A 304 -16.23 5.42 -12.92
C GLY A 304 -16.15 3.93 -12.53
N SER A 305 -15.70 3.60 -11.31
CA SER A 305 -15.75 2.25 -10.74
C SER A 305 -15.86 2.34 -9.22
N ILE A 306 -17.03 2.81 -8.76
CA ILE A 306 -17.36 2.91 -7.34
C ILE A 306 -18.06 1.63 -6.90
N TYR A 307 -17.59 1.07 -5.80
CA TYR A 307 -18.12 -0.13 -5.17
C TYR A 307 -18.80 0.23 -3.87
N TYR A 308 -19.90 -0.48 -3.54
CA TYR A 308 -20.68 -0.27 -2.33
C TYR A 308 -20.85 -1.58 -1.56
N GLU A 309 -20.57 -1.55 -0.27
CA GLU A 309 -20.66 -2.71 0.61
C GLU A 309 -20.89 -2.31 2.07
N VAL A 310 -21.29 -3.29 2.88
CA VAL A 310 -21.31 -3.23 4.34
C VAL A 310 -20.19 -4.15 4.82
N LEU A 311 -19.40 -3.71 5.80
CA LEU A 311 -18.17 -4.40 6.21
C LEU A 311 -18.36 -5.35 7.41
N ILE A 312 -19.61 -5.52 7.86
CA ILE A 312 -19.96 -6.44 8.94
C ILE A 312 -19.63 -7.89 8.54
N PRO A 313 -19.10 -8.74 9.44
CA PRO A 313 -18.84 -10.14 9.09
C PRO A 313 -20.12 -10.93 8.78
N PRO A 314 -20.10 -11.89 7.82
CA PRO A 314 -21.27 -12.70 7.46
C PRO A 314 -21.87 -13.50 8.63
N GLU A 315 -21.06 -13.92 9.60
CA GLU A 315 -21.47 -14.63 10.81
C GLU A 315 -22.27 -13.75 11.78
N ASN A 316 -22.14 -12.43 11.68
CA ASN A 316 -22.89 -11.47 12.49
C ASN A 316 -24.27 -11.15 11.91
N ILE A 317 -24.59 -11.59 10.68
CA ILE A 317 -25.88 -11.32 10.04
C ILE A 317 -26.82 -12.53 10.20
N LEU A 318 -28.03 -12.27 10.67
CA LEU A 318 -29.12 -13.26 10.77
C LEU A 318 -30.39 -12.71 10.12
N ILE A 319 -30.92 -13.44 9.14
CA ILE A 319 -32.16 -13.07 8.44
C ILE A 319 -33.24 -14.06 8.86
N LYS A 320 -34.31 -13.56 9.49
CA LYS A 320 -35.43 -14.35 10.00
C LYS A 320 -36.66 -14.07 9.15
N LYS A 321 -37.28 -15.14 8.65
CA LYS A 321 -38.58 -15.06 7.96
C LYS A 321 -39.68 -14.67 8.94
#